data_AF-A0A519UTL1-F1
#
_entry.id   AF-A0A519UTL1-F1
#
_cell.length_a   1.000
_cell.length_b   1.000
_cell.length_c   1.000
_cell.angle_alpha   90.00
_cell.angle_beta   90.00
_cell.angle_gamma   90.00
#
_symmetry.space_group_name_H-M   'P 1'
#
loop_
_entity.id
_entity.type
_entity.pdbx_description
1 polymer ?
#
loop_
_entity_poly.entity_id
_entity_poly.type
_entity_poly.pdbx_seq_one_letter_code
_entity_poly.pdbx_strand_id
1 'polypeptide(L)'
;MKFKLGDFVRFVDEKREGYITRIIDAQLVGVTDTDGFEIPVGINNLTYVYGQSGQSNEVVTVMNKHQSRSKPLKNLPDLGIRLVVQSKDKTSSEHIFFIENSTNAQLLYVLFTDNKTESKAEISGIIPPQTLVPVFEENLMRLDKWPQLKIQILYFDTQTNQMKDPLIFNKKFKAGDFHTDKQKLNLSNELAFVFPLEAPKLKIDPIKLKESFFSKDAPTKPIFIPDEEIDLHIEHLRDDHQFLDASEILSIQIAEFEKNLDAAIVNQMPDIIFIHGIGNGTLRHHIHKRLSQHKQVKTFADARKEKFGYGATQVFIK
;
A
#
# COMPACT_ATOMS: atom_id res chain seq x y z
N MET A 1 23.04 1.10 -32.29
CA MET A 1 23.98 2.20 -31.96
C MET A 1 24.32 2.10 -30.49
N LYS A 2 25.61 2.24 -30.14
CA LYS A 2 26.15 2.00 -28.78
C LYS A 2 25.90 3.16 -27.80
N PHE A 3 25.66 4.36 -28.32
CA PHE A 3 25.45 5.59 -27.56
C PHE A 3 24.24 6.39 -28.06
N LYS A 4 23.69 7.25 -27.20
CA LYS A 4 22.54 8.12 -27.44
C LYS A 4 22.89 9.58 -27.14
N LEU A 5 22.10 10.49 -27.72
CA LEU A 5 22.14 11.91 -27.38
C LEU A 5 21.88 12.12 -25.88
N GLY A 6 22.70 12.94 -25.24
CA GLY A 6 22.65 13.24 -23.81
C GLY A 6 23.47 12.31 -22.93
N ASP A 7 24.06 11.23 -23.48
CA ASP A 7 24.87 10.30 -22.70
C ASP A 7 26.18 10.99 -22.23
N PHE A 8 26.52 10.82 -20.94
CA PHE A 8 27.80 11.26 -20.39
C PHE A 8 28.87 10.19 -20.63
N VAL A 9 29.92 10.57 -21.35
CA VAL A 9 30.94 9.64 -21.85
C VAL A 9 32.33 10.15 -21.53
N ARG A 10 33.25 9.20 -21.34
CA ARG A 10 34.68 9.45 -21.18
C ARG A 10 35.42 8.93 -22.39
N PHE A 11 36.44 9.66 -22.79
CA PHE A 11 37.34 9.28 -23.87
C PHE A 11 38.26 8.15 -23.38
N VAL A 12 38.44 7.11 -24.19
CA VAL A 12 39.26 5.93 -23.81
C VAL A 12 40.74 6.29 -23.73
N ASP A 13 41.20 7.10 -24.68
CA ASP A 13 42.62 7.45 -24.83
C ASP A 13 43.01 8.76 -24.13
N GLU A 14 42.03 9.55 -23.68
CA GLU A 14 42.23 10.87 -23.10
C GLU A 14 41.51 11.01 -21.76
N LYS A 15 42.08 11.77 -20.83
CA LYS A 15 41.43 12.13 -19.56
C LYS A 15 40.39 13.24 -19.75
N ARG A 16 39.46 13.07 -20.69
CA ARG A 16 38.36 14.00 -20.99
C ARG A 16 37.02 13.33 -20.85
N GLU A 17 36.03 14.15 -20.52
CA GLU A 17 34.64 13.75 -20.31
C GLU A 17 33.71 14.80 -20.91
N GLY A 18 32.62 14.34 -21.48
CA GLY A 18 31.65 15.21 -22.11
C GLY A 18 30.32 14.52 -22.36
N TYR A 19 29.37 15.29 -22.88
CA TYR A 19 28.04 14.80 -23.23
C TYR A 19 27.95 14.57 -24.73
N ILE A 20 27.30 13.48 -25.15
CA ILE A 20 27.00 13.27 -26.56
C ILE A 20 25.93 14.26 -26.99
N THR A 21 26.31 15.26 -27.77
CA THR A 21 25.42 16.34 -28.23
C THR A 21 24.95 16.12 -29.67
N ARG A 22 25.64 15.26 -30.43
CA ARG A 22 25.27 14.95 -31.81
C ARG A 22 25.61 13.51 -32.20
N ILE A 23 24.76 12.87 -32.99
CA ILE A 23 25.09 11.60 -33.67
C ILE A 23 25.38 11.96 -35.13
N ILE A 24 26.62 11.76 -35.58
CA ILE A 24 27.04 12.13 -36.93
C ILE A 24 26.74 10.95 -37.88
N ASP A 25 27.17 9.75 -37.50
CA ASP A 25 26.86 8.51 -38.21
C ASP A 25 26.89 7.28 -37.28
N ALA A 26 26.93 6.07 -37.86
CA ALA A 26 26.91 4.82 -37.10
C ALA A 26 28.17 4.57 -36.25
N GLN A 27 29.30 5.21 -36.56
CA GLN A 27 30.59 5.04 -35.91
C GLN A 27 31.16 6.33 -35.29
N LEU A 28 30.59 7.49 -35.59
CA LEU A 28 31.07 8.80 -35.15
C LEU A 28 29.98 9.60 -34.42
N VAL A 29 30.34 10.16 -33.26
CA VAL A 29 29.46 11.01 -32.43
C VAL A 29 30.16 12.30 -32.02
N GLY A 30 29.41 13.38 -31.87
CA GLY A 30 29.89 14.64 -31.30
C GLY A 30 29.76 14.63 -29.78
N VAL A 31 30.86 14.89 -29.08
CA VAL A 31 30.96 14.99 -27.62
C VAL A 31 31.31 16.41 -27.23
N THR A 32 30.51 17.04 -26.38
CA THR A 32 30.75 18.38 -25.86
C THR A 32 31.28 18.32 -24.43
N ASP A 33 32.49 18.83 -24.22
CA ASP A 33 33.13 18.95 -22.90
C ASP A 33 32.55 20.14 -22.09
N THR A 34 33.03 20.38 -20.87
CA THR A 34 32.60 21.48 -20.00
C THR A 34 32.79 22.87 -20.60
N ASP A 35 33.72 23.00 -21.54
CA ASP A 35 34.05 24.26 -22.20
C ASP A 35 33.12 24.58 -23.40
N GLY A 36 32.13 23.73 -23.66
CA GLY A 36 31.11 23.94 -24.69
C GLY A 36 31.58 23.68 -26.12
N PHE A 37 32.77 23.11 -26.31
CA PHE A 37 33.31 22.74 -27.62
C PHE A 37 32.89 21.31 -28.01
N GLU A 38 32.30 21.13 -29.20
CA GLU A 38 31.88 19.82 -29.71
C GLU A 38 33.02 19.16 -30.51
N ILE A 39 33.46 17.99 -30.05
CA ILE A 39 34.53 17.20 -30.65
C ILE A 39 33.92 15.95 -31.31
N PRO A 40 34.18 15.66 -32.60
CA PRO A 40 33.79 14.41 -33.24
C PRO A 40 34.70 13.27 -32.80
N VAL A 41 34.13 12.20 -32.25
CA VAL A 41 34.86 11.07 -31.67
C VAL A 41 34.23 9.76 -32.13
N GLY A 42 35.08 8.77 -32.42
CA GLY A 42 34.63 7.42 -32.76
C GLY A 42 34.02 6.70 -31.57
N ILE A 43 32.93 5.96 -31.76
CA ILE A 43 32.24 5.19 -30.71
C ILE A 43 33.13 4.13 -30.02
N ASN A 44 34.24 3.73 -30.66
CA ASN A 44 35.19 2.79 -30.07
C ASN A 44 36.13 3.46 -29.06
N ASN A 45 36.26 4.79 -29.14
CA ASN A 45 37.13 5.59 -28.28
C ASN A 45 36.33 6.25 -27.14
N LEU A 46 35.10 5.78 -26.90
CA LEU A 46 34.21 6.28 -25.86
C LEU A 46 33.76 5.14 -24.94
N THR A 47 33.59 5.49 -23.67
CA THR A 47 32.99 4.63 -22.64
C THR A 47 31.99 5.42 -21.81
N TYR A 48 30.98 4.74 -21.27
CA TYR A 48 30.01 5.35 -20.37
C TYR A 48 30.65 5.70 -19.04
N VAL A 49 30.35 6.90 -18.54
CA VAL A 49 30.65 7.27 -17.15
C VAL A 49 29.37 7.10 -16.34
N TYR A 50 29.26 5.96 -15.66
CA TYR A 50 28.24 5.77 -14.64
C TYR A 50 28.72 6.44 -13.35
N GLY A 51 27.98 7.41 -12.81
CA GLY A 51 28.22 7.89 -11.44
C GLY A 51 28.65 9.35 -11.26
N GLN A 52 27.89 10.32 -11.81
CA GLN A 52 27.62 11.55 -11.05
C GLN A 52 26.17 11.47 -10.57
N SER A 53 25.91 10.81 -9.45
CA SER A 53 26.05 11.41 -8.12
C SER A 53 26.95 10.62 -7.16
N GLY A 54 27.95 11.31 -6.59
CA GLY A 54 28.52 11.00 -5.28
C GLY A 54 29.58 9.89 -5.23
N GLN A 55 30.82 10.29 -4.95
CA GLN A 55 31.98 9.41 -4.77
C GLN A 55 31.80 8.41 -3.62
N SER A 56 32.02 7.13 -3.91
CA SER A 56 32.94 6.28 -3.13
C SER A 56 33.39 5.11 -4.00
N ASN A 57 34.58 5.26 -4.60
CA ASN A 57 35.32 4.15 -5.18
C ASN A 57 35.79 3.23 -4.06
N GLU A 58 35.03 2.16 -3.77
CA GLU A 58 35.56 0.97 -3.12
C GLU A 58 34.67 -0.29 -3.26
N VAL A 59 34.03 -0.52 -4.42
CA VAL A 59 33.40 -1.83 -4.70
C VAL A 59 33.48 -2.19 -6.20
N VAL A 60 34.69 -2.25 -6.77
CA VAL A 60 34.86 -2.73 -8.17
C VAL A 60 35.34 -4.20 -8.24
N THR A 61 35.61 -4.87 -7.12
CA THR A 61 36.22 -6.22 -7.18
C THR A 61 35.23 -7.41 -7.06
N VAL A 62 33.92 -7.19 -6.90
CA VAL A 62 32.95 -8.33 -6.81
C VAL A 62 31.95 -8.39 -7.98
N MET A 63 31.89 -7.38 -8.85
CA MET A 63 30.87 -7.32 -9.91
C MET A 63 31.17 -8.16 -11.17
N ASN A 64 32.30 -8.87 -11.25
CA ASN A 64 32.69 -9.63 -12.45
C ASN A 64 32.31 -11.14 -12.45
N LYS A 65 31.40 -11.60 -11.58
CA LYS A 65 30.89 -12.99 -11.66
C LYS A 65 29.39 -13.18 -11.92
N HIS A 66 28.61 -12.12 -12.08
CA HIS A 66 27.23 -12.22 -12.55
C HIS A 66 26.93 -11.22 -13.68
N GLN A 67 27.64 -11.34 -14.80
CA GLN A 67 27.07 -10.95 -16.09
C GLN A 67 26.08 -12.03 -16.55
N SER A 68 24.89 -12.05 -15.97
CA SER A 68 23.73 -12.61 -16.66
C SER A 68 23.26 -11.56 -17.67
N ARG A 69 23.65 -11.76 -18.93
CA ARG A 69 23.03 -11.11 -20.11
C ARG A 69 21.51 -11.12 -19.95
N SER A 70 20.87 -9.97 -19.81
CA SER A 70 19.42 -9.87 -19.92
C SER A 70 19.02 -10.15 -21.37
N LYS A 71 18.51 -11.36 -21.62
CA LYS A 71 17.80 -11.68 -22.86
C LYS A 71 16.37 -11.16 -22.71
N PRO A 72 15.82 -10.37 -23.66
CA PRO A 72 14.40 -10.05 -23.66
C PRO A 72 13.62 -11.35 -23.93
N LEU A 73 12.84 -11.81 -22.95
CA LEU A 73 12.04 -13.02 -23.03
C LEU A 73 10.59 -12.65 -23.39
N LYS A 74 10.25 -12.73 -24.69
CA LYS A 74 8.86 -12.65 -25.16
C LYS A 74 7.98 -13.68 -24.42
N ASN A 75 6.83 -13.23 -23.93
CA ASN A 75 5.71 -14.00 -23.34
C ASN A 75 5.75 -14.28 -21.82
N LEU A 76 6.39 -13.43 -21.00
CA LEU A 76 6.09 -13.46 -19.56
C LEU A 76 4.77 -12.73 -19.26
N PRO A 77 3.97 -13.21 -18.28
CA PRO A 77 2.78 -12.50 -17.85
C PRO A 77 3.16 -11.12 -17.30
N ASP A 78 2.41 -10.09 -17.69
CA ASP A 78 2.55 -8.74 -17.13
C ASP A 78 2.07 -8.74 -15.67
N LEU A 79 3.03 -8.84 -14.76
CA LEU A 79 2.83 -8.79 -13.32
C LEU A 79 3.05 -7.38 -12.75
N GLY A 80 3.16 -6.37 -13.61
CA GLY A 80 3.43 -4.99 -13.23
C GLY A 80 4.86 -4.76 -12.74
N ILE A 81 5.01 -3.79 -11.84
CA ILE A 81 6.29 -3.42 -11.22
C ILE A 81 6.31 -3.90 -9.77
N ARG A 82 7.37 -4.61 -9.39
CA ARG A 82 7.49 -5.25 -8.07
C ARG A 82 8.86 -5.01 -7.45
N LEU A 83 8.90 -4.82 -6.14
CA LEU A 83 10.11 -4.76 -5.33
C LEU A 83 10.34 -6.16 -4.80
N VAL A 84 11.52 -6.67 -5.08
CA VAL A 84 11.90 -8.05 -4.83
C VAL A 84 13.04 -8.02 -3.83
N VAL A 85 12.96 -8.82 -2.77
CA VAL A 85 14.02 -8.92 -1.76
C VAL A 85 14.53 -10.34 -1.72
N GLN A 86 15.83 -10.49 -1.99
CA GLN A 86 16.53 -11.77 -2.01
C GLN A 86 17.70 -11.71 -1.04
N SER A 87 18.03 -12.84 -0.41
CA SER A 87 19.29 -12.94 0.32
C SER A 87 20.43 -13.09 -0.68
N LYS A 88 21.56 -12.44 -0.41
CA LYS A 88 22.75 -12.46 -1.26
C LYS A 88 23.33 -13.88 -1.43
N ASP A 89 23.26 -14.68 -0.36
CA ASP A 89 23.63 -16.09 -0.33
C ASP A 89 22.71 -16.86 0.62
N LYS A 90 22.59 -18.18 0.48
CA LYS A 90 21.68 -19.01 1.31
C LYS A 90 21.87 -18.87 2.82
N THR A 91 23.04 -18.42 3.27
CA THR A 91 23.41 -18.24 4.68
C THR A 91 23.62 -16.78 5.09
N SER A 92 23.46 -15.82 4.16
CA SER A 92 23.77 -14.41 4.43
C SER A 92 22.58 -13.69 5.07
N SER A 93 22.89 -12.79 6.00
CA SER A 93 21.94 -11.81 6.53
C SER A 93 21.80 -10.58 5.62
N GLU A 94 22.65 -10.45 4.61
CA GLU A 94 22.61 -9.39 3.60
C GLU A 94 21.53 -9.70 2.57
N HIS A 95 20.64 -8.74 2.36
CA HIS A 95 19.54 -8.84 1.42
C HIS A 95 19.68 -7.75 0.36
N ILE A 96 19.52 -8.15 -0.89
CA ILE A 96 19.52 -7.27 -2.05
C ILE A 96 18.07 -7.04 -2.47
N PHE A 97 17.76 -5.77 -2.69
CA PHE A 97 16.50 -5.30 -3.24
C PHE A 97 16.66 -5.12 -4.73
N PHE A 98 15.70 -5.65 -5.48
CA PHE A 98 15.62 -5.52 -6.92
C PHE A 98 14.29 -4.89 -7.29
N ILE A 99 14.27 -4.06 -8.32
CA ILE A 99 13.02 -3.70 -9.00
C ILE A 99 12.87 -4.63 -10.19
N GLU A 100 11.76 -5.37 -10.18
CA GLU A 100 11.31 -6.20 -11.27
C GLU A 100 10.33 -5.40 -12.14
N ASN A 101 10.70 -5.19 -13.41
CA ASN A 101 9.82 -4.61 -14.41
C ASN A 101 9.29 -5.74 -15.30
N SER A 102 8.08 -6.22 -15.03
CA SER A 102 7.40 -7.19 -15.90
C SER A 102 6.62 -6.55 -17.05
N THR A 103 6.66 -5.21 -17.15
CA THR A 103 5.94 -4.45 -18.18
C THR A 103 6.76 -4.32 -19.47
N ASN A 104 6.11 -3.85 -20.54
CA ASN A 104 6.76 -3.52 -21.80
C ASN A 104 7.30 -2.08 -21.87
N ALA A 105 7.07 -1.26 -20.83
CA ALA A 105 7.54 0.11 -20.78
C ALA A 105 8.96 0.16 -20.18
N GLN A 106 9.78 1.11 -20.66
CA GLN A 106 11.01 1.45 -19.97
C GLN A 106 10.66 2.33 -18.75
N LEU A 107 11.33 2.11 -17.63
CA LEU A 107 11.09 2.88 -16.41
C LEU A 107 12.28 3.78 -16.12
N LEU A 108 12.01 5.00 -15.67
CA LEU A 108 12.99 5.90 -15.06
C LEU A 108 12.70 5.90 -13.56
N TYR A 109 13.70 5.67 -12.72
CA TYR A 109 13.48 5.58 -11.27
C TYR A 109 14.49 6.37 -10.46
N VAL A 110 14.06 6.74 -9.25
CA VAL A 110 14.92 7.22 -8.17
C VAL A 110 14.51 6.53 -6.88
N LEU A 111 15.49 6.06 -6.11
CA LEU A 111 15.32 5.48 -4.78
C LEU A 111 15.93 6.39 -3.73
N PHE A 112 15.15 6.68 -2.71
CA PHE A 112 15.54 7.44 -1.53
C PHE A 112 15.38 6.58 -0.27
N THR A 113 16.22 6.85 0.71
CA THR A 113 16.10 6.37 2.08
C THR A 113 15.77 7.57 2.98
N ASP A 114 14.78 7.39 3.85
CA ASP A 114 14.38 8.43 4.80
C ASP A 114 14.61 7.91 6.22
N ASN A 115 15.59 8.50 6.88
CA ASN A 115 15.79 8.41 8.32
C ASN A 115 15.04 9.60 8.93
N LYS A 116 14.44 9.47 10.13
CA LYS A 116 13.55 10.48 10.74
C LYS A 116 14.02 11.96 10.68
N THR A 117 15.29 12.21 10.40
CA THR A 117 15.98 13.49 10.33
C THR A 117 16.41 13.91 8.93
N GLU A 118 16.58 12.98 7.98
CA GLU A 118 17.15 13.25 6.65
C GLU A 118 16.67 12.25 5.59
N SER A 119 16.36 12.78 4.40
CA SER A 119 16.13 11.98 3.20
C SER A 119 17.38 11.98 2.32
N LYS A 120 17.91 10.80 2.02
CA LYS A 120 19.09 10.59 1.17
C LYS A 120 18.68 9.93 -0.14
N ALA A 121 19.19 10.45 -1.26
CA ALA A 121 19.07 9.77 -2.55
C ALA A 121 20.12 8.65 -2.61
N GLU A 122 19.69 7.41 -2.79
CA GLU A 122 20.61 6.26 -2.86
C GLU A 122 21.02 5.95 -4.29
N ILE A 123 20.05 5.93 -5.23
CA ILE A 123 20.33 5.59 -6.63
C ILE A 123 19.25 6.15 -7.55
N SER A 124 19.61 6.42 -8.79
CA SER A 124 18.68 6.69 -9.89
C SER A 124 19.13 5.95 -11.15
N GLY A 125 18.20 5.71 -12.08
CA GLY A 125 18.55 5.05 -13.32
C GLY A 125 17.36 4.66 -14.19
N ILE A 126 17.64 3.74 -15.12
CA ILE A 126 16.69 3.21 -16.09
C ILE A 126 16.51 1.71 -15.84
N ILE A 127 15.27 1.24 -15.86
CA ILE A 127 14.94 -0.19 -15.80
C ILE A 127 14.29 -0.58 -17.13
N PRO A 128 14.97 -1.36 -17.98
CA PRO A 128 14.41 -1.82 -19.24
C PRO A 128 13.17 -2.72 -19.06
N PRO A 129 12.33 -2.87 -20.10
CA PRO A 129 11.23 -3.83 -20.11
C PRO A 129 11.68 -5.26 -19.79
N GLN A 130 10.88 -6.00 -19.04
CA GLN A 130 11.11 -7.43 -18.73
C GLN A 130 12.48 -7.71 -18.08
N THR A 131 12.91 -6.85 -17.15
CA THR A 131 14.18 -7.00 -16.45
C THR A 131 14.04 -6.96 -14.93
N LEU A 132 15.09 -7.42 -14.25
CA LEU A 132 15.26 -7.35 -12.81
C LEU A 132 16.58 -6.61 -12.54
N VAL A 133 16.51 -5.48 -11.82
CA VAL A 133 17.67 -4.60 -11.58
C VAL A 133 17.89 -4.42 -10.08
N PRO A 134 19.10 -4.67 -9.54
CA PRO A 134 19.41 -4.40 -8.13
C PRO A 134 19.42 -2.89 -7.87
N VAL A 135 18.81 -2.46 -6.78
CA VAL A 135 18.64 -1.04 -6.45
C VAL A 135 19.07 -0.66 -5.03
N PHE A 136 19.16 -1.62 -4.12
CA PHE A 136 19.50 -1.34 -2.72
C PHE A 136 19.98 -2.63 -2.04
N GLU A 137 20.78 -2.53 -0.99
CA GLU A 137 21.28 -3.67 -0.20
C GLU A 137 21.27 -3.30 1.27
N GLU A 138 20.75 -4.19 2.12
CA GLU A 138 20.72 -3.98 3.55
C GLU A 138 20.76 -5.29 4.36
N ASN A 139 21.17 -5.18 5.62
CA ASN A 139 21.28 -6.33 6.52
C ASN A 139 20.00 -6.52 7.35
N LEU A 140 19.35 -7.67 7.20
CA LEU A 140 18.07 -7.96 7.87
C LEU A 140 18.19 -8.05 9.40
N MET A 141 19.38 -8.32 9.94
CA MET A 141 19.63 -8.30 11.39
C MET A 141 19.51 -6.90 11.99
N ARG A 142 19.55 -5.85 11.16
CA ARG A 142 19.43 -4.43 11.56
C ARG A 142 18.12 -3.80 11.10
N LEU A 143 17.09 -4.62 10.88
CA LEU A 143 15.77 -4.18 10.40
C LEU A 143 15.13 -3.09 11.28
N ASP A 144 15.43 -3.08 12.58
CA ASP A 144 15.01 -2.04 13.53
C ASP A 144 15.52 -0.64 13.14
N LYS A 145 16.69 -0.58 12.48
CA LYS A 145 17.35 0.65 12.03
C LYS A 145 17.14 0.95 10.56
N TRP A 146 16.38 0.14 9.84
CA TRP A 146 16.20 0.37 8.41
C TRP A 146 15.47 1.70 8.15
N PRO A 147 15.94 2.47 7.15
CA PRO A 147 15.24 3.66 6.69
C PRO A 147 13.89 3.29 6.09
N GLN A 148 13.01 4.28 5.98
CA GLN A 148 11.87 4.16 5.08
C GLN A 148 12.37 4.25 3.64
N LEU A 149 11.98 3.29 2.80
CA LEU A 149 12.29 3.32 1.37
C LEU A 149 11.22 4.12 0.63
N LYS A 150 11.67 5.06 -0.21
CA LYS A 150 10.83 5.86 -1.11
C LYS A 150 11.32 5.71 -2.54
N ILE A 151 10.49 5.17 -3.41
CA ILE A 151 10.81 4.94 -4.81
C ILE A 151 9.85 5.76 -5.66
N GLN A 152 10.40 6.52 -6.60
CA GLN A 152 9.62 7.26 -7.60
C GLN A 152 9.94 6.68 -8.98
N ILE A 153 8.91 6.41 -9.78
CA ILE A 153 9.04 5.82 -11.11
C ILE A 153 8.22 6.62 -12.13
N LEU A 154 8.84 6.93 -13.26
CA LEU A 154 8.20 7.46 -14.45
C LEU A 154 8.23 6.42 -15.57
N TYR A 155 7.18 6.40 -16.38
CA TYR A 155 7.03 5.48 -17.50
C TYR A 155 7.50 6.15 -18.79
N PHE A 156 8.38 5.47 -19.53
CA PHE A 156 8.76 5.81 -20.89
C PHE A 156 8.27 4.72 -21.83
N ASP A 157 7.11 4.96 -22.44
CA ASP A 157 6.46 4.06 -23.39
C ASP A 157 6.19 4.83 -24.68
N THR A 158 6.74 4.33 -25.79
CA THR A 158 6.57 4.93 -27.13
C THR A 158 5.43 4.30 -27.91
N GLN A 159 4.82 3.23 -27.39
CA GLN A 159 3.77 2.46 -28.08
C GLN A 159 2.37 2.87 -27.64
N THR A 160 2.20 3.40 -26.43
CA THR A 160 0.91 3.81 -25.89
C THR A 160 0.77 5.34 -25.88
N ASN A 161 -0.37 5.84 -26.37
CA ASN A 161 -0.66 7.28 -26.40
C ASN A 161 -1.35 7.77 -25.12
N GLN A 162 -1.23 7.01 -24.02
CA GLN A 162 -1.82 7.36 -22.72
C GLN A 162 -0.71 7.63 -21.72
N MET A 163 -0.70 8.85 -21.20
CA MET A 163 0.20 9.24 -20.11
C MET A 163 -0.17 8.47 -18.84
N LYS A 164 0.81 7.84 -18.21
CA LYS A 164 0.67 7.22 -16.89
C LYS A 164 1.18 8.17 -15.82
N ASP A 165 0.46 8.24 -14.71
CA ASP A 165 0.90 8.99 -13.54
C ASP A 165 2.20 8.41 -12.98
N PRO A 166 3.08 9.26 -12.39
CA PRO A 166 4.25 8.80 -11.67
C PRO A 166 3.86 7.81 -10.56
N LEU A 167 4.55 6.69 -10.50
CA LEU A 167 4.40 5.75 -9.40
C LEU A 167 5.26 6.24 -8.24
N ILE A 168 4.64 6.37 -7.06
CA ILE A 168 5.33 6.69 -5.81
C ILE A 168 5.07 5.56 -4.82
N PHE A 169 6.14 4.89 -4.41
CA PHE A 169 6.11 3.84 -3.41
C PHE A 169 6.83 4.32 -2.15
N ASN A 170 6.19 4.17 -0.99
CA ASN A 170 6.77 4.46 0.31
C ASN A 170 6.54 3.27 1.23
N LYS A 171 7.60 2.67 1.77
CA LYS A 171 7.47 1.57 2.73
C LYS A 171 8.57 1.59 3.77
N LYS A 172 8.15 1.55 5.03
CA LYS A 172 9.01 1.21 6.15
C LYS A 172 8.83 -0.27 6.48
N PHE A 173 9.88 -1.05 6.25
CA PHE A 173 9.85 -2.49 6.47
C PHE A 173 9.89 -2.82 7.96
N LYS A 174 9.16 -3.87 8.35
CA LYS A 174 9.11 -4.45 9.69
C LYS A 174 9.28 -5.96 9.59
N ALA A 175 9.59 -6.62 10.72
CA ALA A 175 9.75 -8.08 10.74
C ALA A 175 8.54 -8.81 10.13
N GLY A 176 7.33 -8.31 10.45
CA GLY A 176 6.04 -8.72 9.87
C GLY A 176 6.04 -8.91 8.35
N ASP A 177 6.72 -8.04 7.62
CA ASP A 177 6.74 -8.04 6.15
C ASP A 177 7.51 -9.23 5.55
N PHE A 178 8.34 -9.91 6.34
CA PHE A 178 9.18 -11.02 5.92
C PHE A 178 8.72 -12.38 6.47
N HIS A 179 7.52 -12.46 7.07
CA HIS A 179 6.92 -13.73 7.48
C HIS A 179 6.14 -14.40 6.34
N THR A 180 5.83 -13.68 5.27
CA THR A 180 5.10 -14.22 4.12
C THR A 180 5.97 -15.20 3.33
N ASP A 181 5.36 -16.24 2.78
CA ASP A 181 6.07 -17.20 1.94
C ASP A 181 6.74 -16.51 0.74
N LYS A 182 7.98 -16.91 0.48
CA LYS A 182 8.73 -16.45 -0.69
C LYS A 182 8.04 -16.93 -1.97
N GLN A 183 7.92 -16.04 -2.94
CA GLN A 183 7.38 -16.35 -4.26
C GLN A 183 8.52 -16.65 -5.23
N LYS A 184 8.28 -17.60 -6.14
CA LYS A 184 9.22 -17.89 -7.22
C LYS A 184 9.10 -16.80 -8.30
N LEU A 185 10.22 -16.16 -8.62
CA LEU A 185 10.28 -15.12 -9.65
C LEU A 185 10.32 -15.74 -11.05
N ASN A 186 9.59 -15.16 -12.00
CA ASN A 186 9.56 -15.65 -13.38
C ASN A 186 10.87 -15.34 -14.12
N LEU A 187 11.52 -14.21 -13.81
CA LEU A 187 12.74 -13.76 -14.49
C LEU A 187 14.00 -14.47 -14.02
N SER A 188 14.14 -14.76 -12.72
CA SER A 188 15.33 -15.39 -12.14
C SER A 188 15.14 -16.84 -11.71
N ASN A 189 13.90 -17.35 -11.63
CA ASN A 189 13.54 -18.67 -11.06
C ASN A 189 13.90 -18.86 -9.57
N GLU A 190 14.27 -17.79 -8.88
CA GLU A 190 14.63 -17.83 -7.46
C GLU A 190 13.45 -17.46 -6.55
N LEU A 191 13.53 -17.89 -5.29
CA LEU A 191 12.55 -17.55 -4.26
C LEU A 191 12.89 -16.21 -3.62
N ALA A 192 11.94 -15.29 -3.60
CA ALA A 192 12.10 -13.95 -3.06
C ALA A 192 10.87 -13.47 -2.30
N PHE A 193 11.06 -12.50 -1.41
CA PHE A 193 9.94 -11.72 -0.91
C PHE A 193 9.53 -10.71 -1.98
N VAL A 194 8.23 -10.59 -2.26
CA VAL A 194 7.72 -9.78 -3.36
C VAL A 194 6.72 -8.77 -2.84
N PHE A 195 6.98 -7.50 -3.12
CA PHE A 195 6.15 -6.37 -2.75
C PHE A 195 5.71 -5.63 -4.01
N PRO A 196 4.42 -5.68 -4.39
CA PRO A 196 3.92 -4.90 -5.52
C PRO A 196 4.16 -3.40 -5.30
N LEU A 197 4.71 -2.70 -6.30
CA LEU A 197 4.85 -1.23 -6.25
C LEU A 197 3.58 -0.53 -6.70
N GLU A 198 2.84 -1.18 -7.60
CA GLU A 198 1.52 -0.73 -8.02
C GLU A 198 0.48 -1.28 -7.05
N ALA A 199 -0.50 -0.45 -6.69
CA ALA A 199 -1.68 -0.95 -6.01
C ALA A 199 -2.28 -2.08 -6.87
N PRO A 200 -2.73 -3.21 -6.28
CA PRO A 200 -3.34 -4.27 -7.04
C PRO A 200 -4.52 -3.66 -7.81
N LYS A 201 -4.42 -3.63 -9.14
CA LYS A 201 -5.58 -3.38 -9.99
C LYS A 201 -6.57 -4.47 -9.60
N LEU A 202 -7.64 -4.11 -8.89
CA LEU A 202 -8.73 -5.03 -8.60
C LEU A 202 -9.26 -5.49 -9.96
N LYS A 203 -8.75 -6.62 -10.46
CA LYS A 203 -9.38 -7.36 -11.54
C LYS A 203 -10.62 -7.97 -10.91
N ILE A 204 -11.66 -7.16 -10.78
CA ILE A 204 -13.00 -7.64 -10.47
C ILE A 204 -13.37 -8.45 -11.71
N ASP A 205 -13.17 -9.75 -11.64
CA ASP A 205 -13.60 -10.68 -12.67
C ASP A 205 -15.14 -10.74 -12.54
N PRO A 206 -15.91 -10.10 -13.44
CA PRO A 206 -17.35 -9.92 -13.25
C PRO A 206 -18.09 -11.28 -13.20
N ILE A 207 -17.45 -12.34 -13.71
CA ILE A 207 -17.94 -13.71 -13.73
C ILE A 207 -17.79 -14.37 -12.35
N LYS A 208 -16.61 -14.28 -11.70
CA LYS A 208 -16.42 -14.78 -10.33
C LYS A 208 -17.19 -13.97 -9.30
N LEU A 209 -17.37 -12.67 -9.55
CA LEU A 209 -18.19 -11.82 -8.69
C LEU A 209 -19.66 -12.28 -8.72
N LYS A 210 -20.20 -12.59 -9.91
CA LYS A 210 -21.53 -13.21 -10.04
C LYS A 210 -21.60 -14.55 -9.31
N GLU A 211 -20.64 -15.46 -9.50
CA GLU A 211 -20.65 -16.75 -8.80
C GLU A 211 -20.58 -16.60 -7.27
N SER A 212 -19.84 -15.63 -6.74
CA SER A 212 -19.81 -15.32 -5.30
C SER A 212 -21.11 -14.69 -4.76
N PHE A 213 -21.89 -14.02 -5.61
CA PHE A 213 -23.25 -13.55 -5.26
C PHE A 213 -24.30 -14.66 -5.35
N PHE A 214 -24.04 -15.73 -6.11
CA PHE A 214 -24.98 -16.85 -6.32
C PHE A 214 -24.69 -18.09 -5.46
N SER A 215 -23.56 -18.16 -4.76
CA SER A 215 -23.33 -19.16 -3.70
C SER A 215 -24.10 -18.78 -2.43
N LYS A 216 -25.43 -18.97 -2.49
CA LYS A 216 -26.25 -19.25 -1.30
C LYS A 216 -25.70 -20.53 -0.67
N ASP A 217 -24.94 -20.37 0.42
CA ASP A 217 -24.87 -21.28 1.58
C ASP A 217 -23.72 -20.86 2.52
N ALA A 218 -23.59 -19.55 2.80
CA ALA A 218 -23.11 -19.14 4.11
C ALA A 218 -24.34 -19.11 5.01
N PRO A 219 -24.32 -19.69 6.23
CA PRO A 219 -25.39 -19.43 7.19
C PRO A 219 -25.29 -17.94 7.52
N THR A 220 -26.07 -17.12 6.82
CA THR A 220 -26.37 -15.76 7.26
C THR A 220 -27.03 -15.94 8.61
N LYS A 221 -26.28 -15.68 9.69
CA LYS A 221 -26.91 -15.43 10.98
C LYS A 221 -28.04 -14.42 10.67
N PRO A 222 -29.30 -14.74 10.99
CA PRO A 222 -30.39 -13.82 10.72
C PRO A 222 -30.00 -12.49 11.34
N ILE A 223 -29.95 -11.44 10.52
CA ILE A 223 -29.70 -10.09 11.01
C ILE A 223 -30.86 -9.81 11.96
N PHE A 224 -30.56 -9.63 13.25
CA PHE A 224 -31.56 -9.34 14.26
C PHE A 224 -32.15 -7.97 13.94
N ILE A 225 -33.45 -7.94 13.64
CA ILE A 225 -34.23 -6.73 13.41
C ILE A 225 -34.94 -6.44 14.73
N PRO A 226 -34.63 -5.32 15.41
CA PRO A 226 -35.32 -4.96 16.63
C PRO A 226 -36.72 -4.43 16.31
N ASP A 227 -37.63 -4.54 17.28
CA ASP A 227 -38.93 -3.89 17.19
C ASP A 227 -38.78 -2.35 17.23
N GLU A 228 -39.75 -1.63 16.67
CA GLU A 228 -39.78 -0.17 16.68
C GLU A 228 -39.93 0.41 18.11
N GLU A 229 -40.49 -0.39 19.02
CA GLU A 229 -40.69 -0.07 20.43
C GLU A 229 -40.08 -1.15 21.31
N ILE A 230 -39.10 -0.77 22.12
CA ILE A 230 -38.39 -1.68 23.02
C ILE A 230 -38.71 -1.30 24.47
N ASP A 231 -39.32 -2.23 25.20
CA ASP A 231 -39.54 -2.09 26.64
C ASP A 231 -38.28 -2.53 27.41
N LEU A 232 -37.70 -1.61 28.18
CA LEU A 232 -36.52 -1.85 28.98
C LEU A 232 -36.85 -2.15 30.44
N HIS A 233 -38.11 -2.25 30.84
CA HIS A 233 -38.47 -2.68 32.20
C HIS A 233 -37.97 -4.11 32.46
N ILE A 234 -37.34 -4.34 33.61
CA ILE A 234 -36.66 -5.61 33.91
C ILE A 234 -37.62 -6.81 33.90
N GLU A 235 -38.88 -6.57 34.23
CA GLU A 235 -39.96 -7.56 34.22
C GLU A 235 -40.22 -8.13 32.81
N HIS A 236 -39.90 -7.38 31.75
CA HIS A 236 -39.99 -7.84 30.36
C HIS A 236 -38.69 -8.46 29.85
N LEU A 237 -37.57 -8.22 30.54
CA LEU A 237 -36.25 -8.73 30.14
C LEU A 237 -35.89 -10.04 30.86
N ARG A 238 -36.40 -10.25 32.07
CA ARG A 238 -36.05 -11.39 32.92
C ARG A 238 -37.14 -11.81 33.91
N ASP A 239 -37.41 -13.11 33.95
CA ASP A 239 -38.38 -13.69 34.88
C ASP A 239 -37.86 -13.77 36.33
N ASP A 240 -36.54 -13.92 36.53
CA ASP A 240 -35.88 -14.07 37.84
C ASP A 240 -35.37 -12.75 38.44
N HIS A 241 -35.93 -11.62 38.00
CA HIS A 241 -35.51 -10.26 38.42
C HIS A 241 -35.56 -10.03 39.94
N GLN A 242 -36.37 -10.79 40.68
CA GLN A 242 -36.51 -10.69 42.14
C GLN A 242 -35.22 -11.05 42.90
N PHE A 243 -34.29 -11.74 42.26
CA PHE A 243 -33.01 -12.16 42.85
C PHE A 243 -31.84 -11.22 42.49
N LEU A 244 -32.10 -10.16 41.72
CA LEU A 244 -31.07 -9.25 41.22
C LEU A 244 -30.97 -7.99 42.09
N ASP A 245 -29.76 -7.47 42.22
CA ASP A 245 -29.56 -6.16 42.84
C ASP A 245 -29.87 -5.01 41.86
N ALA A 246 -30.04 -3.79 42.40
CA ALA A 246 -30.40 -2.63 41.58
C ALA A 246 -29.34 -2.25 40.52
N SER A 247 -28.07 -2.58 40.75
CA SER A 247 -26.97 -2.32 39.82
C SER A 247 -26.95 -3.34 38.68
N GLU A 248 -27.22 -4.61 38.98
CA GLU A 248 -27.36 -5.70 38.02
C GLU A 248 -28.56 -5.45 37.12
N ILE A 249 -29.70 -5.06 37.70
CA ILE A 249 -30.90 -4.67 36.95
C ILE A 249 -30.56 -3.56 35.94
N LEU A 250 -29.96 -2.46 36.42
CA LEU A 250 -29.57 -1.35 35.56
C LEU A 250 -28.62 -1.77 34.44
N SER A 251 -27.66 -2.64 34.74
CA SER A 251 -26.68 -3.13 33.77
C SER A 251 -27.33 -3.96 32.67
N ILE A 252 -28.30 -4.81 33.00
CA ILE A 252 -29.07 -5.61 32.04
C ILE A 252 -29.91 -4.70 31.14
N GLN A 253 -30.58 -3.70 31.72
CA GLN A 253 -31.40 -2.75 30.96
C GLN A 253 -30.56 -1.92 29.98
N ILE A 254 -29.35 -1.49 30.39
CA ILE A 254 -28.42 -0.78 29.50
C ILE A 254 -27.89 -1.70 28.41
N ALA A 255 -27.55 -2.95 28.72
CA ALA A 255 -27.06 -3.90 27.73
C ALA A 255 -28.12 -4.21 26.65
N GLU A 256 -29.39 -4.37 27.05
CA GLU A 256 -30.48 -4.57 26.08
C GLU A 256 -30.72 -3.31 25.23
N PHE A 257 -30.63 -2.12 25.84
CA PHE A 257 -30.67 -0.86 25.11
C PHE A 257 -29.57 -0.77 24.04
N GLU A 258 -28.30 -1.05 24.40
CA GLU A 258 -27.18 -0.98 23.46
C GLU A 258 -27.33 -2.00 22.33
N LYS A 259 -27.70 -3.24 22.65
CA LYS A 259 -27.95 -4.29 21.66
C LYS A 259 -29.01 -3.88 20.63
N ASN A 260 -30.13 -3.31 21.06
CA ASN A 260 -31.20 -2.89 20.15
C ASN A 260 -30.83 -1.62 19.38
N LEU A 261 -30.10 -0.68 20.00
CA LEU A 261 -29.60 0.50 19.29
C LEU A 261 -28.63 0.11 18.17
N ASP A 262 -27.67 -0.77 18.45
CA ASP A 262 -26.72 -1.27 17.46
C ASP A 262 -27.44 -2.00 16.33
N ALA A 263 -28.43 -2.84 16.66
CA ALA A 263 -29.24 -3.52 15.67
C ALA A 263 -30.03 -2.55 14.79
N ALA A 264 -30.65 -1.52 15.37
CA ALA A 264 -31.42 -0.51 14.63
C ALA A 264 -30.51 0.28 13.65
N ILE A 265 -29.29 0.59 14.08
CA ILE A 265 -28.28 1.27 13.25
C ILE A 265 -27.84 0.37 12.09
N VAL A 266 -27.54 -0.90 12.35
CA VAL A 266 -27.13 -1.86 11.31
C VAL A 266 -28.24 -2.06 10.28
N ASN A 267 -29.50 -2.10 10.74
CA ASN A 267 -30.68 -2.23 9.87
C ASN A 267 -31.12 -0.90 9.22
N GLN A 268 -30.42 0.21 9.45
CA GLN A 268 -30.75 1.54 8.90
C GLN A 268 -32.19 1.97 9.21
N MET A 269 -32.68 1.66 10.42
CA MET A 269 -33.99 2.11 10.86
C MET A 269 -34.00 3.65 10.97
N PRO A 270 -35.08 4.34 10.55
CA PRO A 270 -35.16 5.79 10.65
C PRO A 270 -35.16 6.27 12.10
N ASP A 271 -35.84 5.53 12.97
CA ASP A 271 -35.96 5.81 14.39
C ASP A 271 -36.33 4.54 15.20
N ILE A 272 -36.12 4.61 16.51
CA ILE A 272 -36.48 3.56 17.47
C ILE A 272 -36.91 4.19 18.80
N ILE A 273 -37.88 3.59 19.50
CA ILE A 273 -38.42 4.09 20.76
C ILE A 273 -38.04 3.15 21.90
N PHE A 274 -37.41 3.71 22.94
CA PHE A 274 -37.06 2.98 24.16
C PHE A 274 -37.96 3.42 25.32
N ILE A 275 -38.65 2.46 25.94
CA ILE A 275 -39.51 2.67 27.09
C ILE A 275 -38.71 2.32 28.34
N HIS A 276 -38.36 3.32 29.15
CA HIS A 276 -37.49 3.17 30.33
C HIS A 276 -38.21 3.47 31.66
N GLY A 277 -39.48 3.89 31.59
CA GLY A 277 -40.32 4.15 32.75
C GLY A 277 -40.12 5.55 33.36
N ILE A 278 -41.01 5.92 34.27
CA ILE A 278 -41.02 7.26 34.88
C ILE A 278 -40.09 7.35 36.10
N GLY A 279 -39.80 6.21 36.77
CA GLY A 279 -39.18 6.02 38.09
C GLY A 279 -38.28 7.13 38.68
N ASN A 280 -37.05 6.78 39.07
CA ASN A 280 -36.08 7.74 39.62
C ASN A 280 -35.25 8.46 38.55
N GLY A 281 -35.50 8.17 37.26
CA GLY A 281 -34.79 8.79 36.14
C GLY A 281 -33.35 8.31 35.89
N THR A 282 -32.84 7.35 36.68
CA THR A 282 -31.47 6.82 36.53
C THR A 282 -31.24 6.21 35.14
N LEU A 283 -32.12 5.30 34.70
CA LEU A 283 -32.01 4.66 33.39
C LEU A 283 -32.11 5.68 32.25
N ARG A 284 -33.06 6.62 32.34
CA ARG A 284 -33.20 7.76 31.40
C ARG A 284 -31.88 8.53 31.26
N HIS A 285 -31.26 8.90 32.38
CA HIS A 285 -30.02 9.68 32.36
C HIS A 285 -28.88 8.92 31.67
N HIS A 286 -28.75 7.62 31.96
CA HIS A 286 -27.75 6.76 31.31
C HIS A 286 -27.99 6.63 29.80
N ILE A 287 -29.23 6.40 29.38
CA ILE A 287 -29.62 6.35 27.95
C ILE A 287 -29.28 7.67 27.26
N HIS A 288 -29.72 8.81 27.81
CA HIS A 288 -29.48 10.13 27.21
C HIS A 288 -27.99 10.46 27.11
N LYS A 289 -27.22 10.13 28.15
CA LYS A 289 -25.76 10.28 28.14
C LYS A 289 -25.14 9.45 27.01
N ARG A 290 -25.55 8.19 26.84
CA ARG A 290 -25.02 7.30 25.80
C ARG A 290 -25.38 7.77 24.40
N LEU A 291 -26.63 8.19 24.19
CA LEU A 291 -27.13 8.73 22.92
C LEU A 291 -26.39 10.01 22.51
N SER A 292 -26.15 10.93 23.46
CA SER A 292 -25.44 12.19 23.18
C SER A 292 -24.01 12.00 22.66
N GLN A 293 -23.39 10.85 22.98
CA GLN A 293 -22.02 10.52 22.57
C GLN A 293 -21.98 9.66 21.29
N HIS A 294 -23.13 9.19 20.80
CA HIS A 294 -23.20 8.22 19.71
C HIS A 294 -23.15 8.90 18.34
N LYS A 295 -22.11 8.60 17.54
CA LYS A 295 -21.86 9.28 16.24
C LYS A 295 -22.97 9.09 15.21
N GLN A 296 -23.66 7.95 15.25
CA GLN A 296 -24.73 7.57 14.30
C GLN A 296 -26.14 7.98 14.77
N VAL A 297 -26.27 8.56 15.96
CA VAL A 297 -27.53 9.15 16.40
C VAL A 297 -27.61 10.58 15.85
N LYS A 298 -28.71 10.92 15.20
CA LYS A 298 -28.97 12.27 14.66
C LYS A 298 -29.48 13.19 15.75
N THR A 299 -30.50 12.76 16.48
CA THR A 299 -31.09 13.46 17.61
C THR A 299 -31.97 12.49 18.41
N PHE A 300 -32.35 12.86 19.63
CA PHE A 300 -33.29 12.09 20.45
C PHE A 300 -34.24 13.03 21.19
N ALA A 301 -35.46 12.57 21.44
CA ALA A 301 -36.50 13.35 22.12
C ALA A 301 -37.35 12.44 23.01
N ASP A 302 -38.00 13.00 24.02
CA ASP A 302 -38.99 12.25 24.80
C ASP A 302 -40.16 11.86 23.88
N ALA A 303 -40.57 10.59 23.92
CA ALA A 303 -41.57 10.01 23.03
C ALA A 303 -42.91 9.78 23.73
N ARG A 304 -44.01 9.78 22.96
CA ARG A 304 -45.33 9.28 23.38
C ARG A 304 -45.81 9.82 24.74
N LYS A 305 -45.76 11.15 24.90
CA LYS A 305 -46.20 11.85 26.12
C LYS A 305 -47.63 11.50 26.56
N GLU A 306 -48.51 11.20 25.61
CA GLU A 306 -49.91 10.82 25.86
C GLU A 306 -50.07 9.42 26.46
N LYS A 307 -49.15 8.49 26.17
CA LYS A 307 -49.23 7.08 26.59
C LYS A 307 -48.27 6.73 27.73
N PHE A 308 -47.10 7.38 27.80
CA PHE A 308 -46.02 7.04 28.74
C PHE A 308 -45.45 8.27 29.48
N GLY A 309 -46.03 9.46 29.32
CA GLY A 309 -45.50 10.68 29.93
C GLY A 309 -44.05 10.95 29.49
N TYR A 310 -43.13 11.05 30.45
CA TYR A 310 -41.69 11.20 30.20
C TYR A 310 -40.90 9.87 30.22
N GLY A 311 -41.62 8.73 30.22
CA GLY A 311 -41.05 7.40 30.39
C GLY A 311 -40.55 6.72 29.10
N ALA A 312 -40.52 7.42 27.97
CA ALA A 312 -40.02 6.89 26.71
C ALA A 312 -39.13 7.89 25.97
N THR A 313 -38.12 7.40 25.25
CA THR A 313 -37.21 8.21 24.43
C THR A 313 -37.20 7.69 23.00
N GLN A 314 -37.48 8.55 22.03
CA GLN A 314 -37.39 8.27 20.60
C GLN A 314 -36.03 8.74 20.11
N VAL A 315 -35.34 7.87 19.37
CA VAL A 315 -33.99 8.06 18.88
C VAL A 315 -34.05 8.08 17.36
N PHE A 316 -33.62 9.18 16.76
CA PHE A 316 -33.52 9.29 15.31
C PHE A 316 -32.11 8.92 14.87
N ILE A 317 -32.00 7.95 13.96
CA ILE A 317 -30.74 7.43 13.46
C ILE A 317 -30.38 8.16 12.15
N LYS A 318 -29.08 8.26 11.85
CA LYS A 318 -28.57 8.93 10.64
C LYS A 318 -28.68 8.07 9.39
#